data_AF-A0AA90TU27-F1
#
_entry.id   AF-A0AA90TU27-F1
#
_cell.length_a   1.000
_cell.length_b   1.000
_cell.length_c   1.000
_cell.angle_alpha   90.00
_cell.angle_beta   90.00
_cell.angle_gamma   90.00
#
_symmetry.space_group_name_H-M   'P 1'
#
loop_
_entity.id
_entity.type
_entity.pdbx_description
1 polymer ?
#
loop_
_entity_poly.entity_id
_entity_poly.type
_entity_poly.pdbx_seq_one_letter_code
_entity_poly.pdbx_strand_id
1 'polypeptide(L)'
;MKNKELKIVEIPKWGHYLRQKWRESFASHLSKEEQKSIGLDHFLWNLCSGEKVKCLEKEKAIKAFENQTKNKCTIFYQFTDEAYLVQNAKTLTVKDLPYKENYLDYSDIYIMDWDNKWTFIITHETDLGLGPYFIQKS
;
A
#
# COMPACT_ATOMS: atom_id res chain seq x y z
N MET A 1 -16.98 -11.37 -21.55
CA MET A 1 -16.50 -10.81 -20.28
C MET A 1 -15.54 -11.81 -19.66
N LYS A 2 -14.27 -11.48 -19.42
CA LYS A 2 -13.36 -12.38 -18.69
C LYS A 2 -13.81 -12.40 -17.23
N ASN A 3 -14.17 -13.56 -16.70
CA ASN A 3 -14.37 -13.72 -15.26
C ASN A 3 -13.07 -13.32 -14.56
N LYS A 4 -13.12 -12.26 -13.73
CA LYS A 4 -12.02 -11.94 -12.82
C LYS A 4 -12.06 -12.99 -11.69
N GLU A 5 -11.21 -14.00 -11.75
CA GLU A 5 -11.04 -14.99 -10.67
C GLU A 5 -10.13 -14.43 -9.56
N LEU A 6 -10.41 -13.22 -9.09
CA LEU A 6 -9.76 -12.70 -7.89
C LEU A 6 -10.24 -13.52 -6.71
N LYS A 7 -9.30 -14.12 -5.97
CA LYS A 7 -9.62 -14.85 -4.75
C LYS A 7 -9.14 -14.04 -3.56
N ILE A 8 -10.08 -13.38 -2.89
CA ILE A 8 -9.81 -12.53 -1.73
C ILE A 8 -10.18 -13.32 -0.48
N VAL A 9 -9.26 -13.38 0.48
CA VAL A 9 -9.43 -14.04 1.76
C VAL A 9 -9.19 -13.02 2.85
N GLU A 10 -10.13 -12.84 3.76
CA GLU A 10 -9.92 -11.99 4.93
C GLU A 10 -8.91 -12.66 5.87
N ILE A 11 -7.93 -11.89 6.34
CA ILE A 11 -6.93 -12.29 7.32
C ILE A 11 -7.00 -11.31 8.49
N PRO A 12 -8.07 -11.37 9.30
CA PRO A 12 -8.29 -10.40 10.36
C PRO A 12 -7.16 -10.44 11.39
N LYS A 13 -6.89 -9.29 12.03
CA LYS A 13 -5.81 -9.10 13.02
C LYS A 13 -4.39 -9.01 12.46
N TRP A 14 -4.24 -9.01 11.14
CA TRP A 14 -2.92 -8.92 10.49
C TRP A 14 -2.45 -7.49 10.25
N GLY A 15 -3.32 -6.47 10.33
CA GLY A 15 -2.95 -5.10 9.95
C GLY A 15 -1.73 -4.56 10.70
N HIS A 16 -1.65 -4.69 12.04
CA HIS A 16 -0.47 -4.29 12.80
C HIS A 16 0.81 -4.99 12.33
N TYR A 17 0.76 -6.32 12.15
CA TYR A 17 1.89 -7.09 11.63
C TYR A 17 2.31 -6.62 10.24
N LEU A 18 1.35 -6.37 9.34
CA LEU A 18 1.63 -5.90 7.98
C LEU A 18 2.21 -4.49 7.95
N ARG A 19 1.76 -3.58 8.83
CA ARG A 19 2.37 -2.24 8.98
C ARG A 19 3.82 -2.32 9.44
N GLN A 20 4.13 -3.18 10.42
CA GLN A 20 5.50 -3.41 10.86
C GLN A 20 6.37 -3.99 9.73
N LYS A 21 5.86 -5.03 9.06
CA LYS A 21 6.56 -5.67 7.93
C LYS A 21 6.77 -4.73 6.75
N TRP A 22 5.80 -3.86 6.46
CA TRP A 22 5.94 -2.81 5.46
C TRP A 22 7.08 -1.86 5.82
N ARG A 23 7.11 -1.38 7.06
CA ARG A 23 8.16 -0.49 7.56
C ARG A 23 9.54 -1.14 7.46
N GLU A 24 9.68 -2.39 7.87
CA GLU A 24 10.92 -3.17 7.73
C GLU A 24 11.33 -3.34 6.26
N SER A 25 10.35 -3.50 5.37
CA SER A 25 10.61 -3.79 3.95
C SER A 25 11.02 -2.57 3.15
N PHE A 26 10.42 -1.41 3.43
CA PHE A 26 10.54 -0.20 2.60
C PHE A 26 11.25 0.97 3.29
N ALA A 27 11.34 0.99 4.62
CA ALA A 27 11.93 2.09 5.39
C ALA A 27 13.15 1.67 6.24
N SER A 28 13.66 0.44 6.08
CA SER A 28 14.79 -0.07 6.88
C SER A 28 16.13 0.62 6.63
N HIS A 29 16.27 1.38 5.55
CA HIS A 29 17.44 2.21 5.29
C HIS A 29 17.47 3.50 6.14
N LEU A 30 16.37 3.85 6.81
CA LEU A 30 16.29 5.00 7.70
C LEU A 30 16.48 4.60 9.16
N SER A 31 17.24 5.40 9.90
CA SER A 31 17.29 5.34 11.36
C SER A 31 15.92 5.60 12.00
N LYS A 32 15.76 5.24 13.27
CA LYS A 32 14.50 5.50 14.01
C LYS A 32 14.21 6.98 14.12
N GLU A 33 15.25 7.79 14.28
CA GLU A 33 15.19 9.25 14.37
C GLU A 33 14.71 9.85 13.03
N GLU A 34 15.24 9.36 11.90
CA GLU A 34 14.79 9.79 10.58
C GLU A 34 13.34 9.39 10.31
N GLN A 35 12.95 8.16 10.65
CA GLN A 35 11.57 7.70 10.53
C GLN A 35 10.61 8.58 11.37
N LYS A 36 11.03 8.95 12.58
CA LYS A 36 10.26 9.84 13.45
C LYS A 36 10.15 11.25 12.88
N SER A 37 11.23 11.79 12.30
CA SER A 37 11.25 13.15 11.73
C SER A 37 10.26 13.36 10.57
N ILE A 38 9.94 12.29 9.83
CA ILE A 38 8.94 12.32 8.76
C ILE A 38 7.55 11.88 9.24
N GLY A 39 7.36 11.63 10.53
CA GLY A 39 6.08 11.20 11.07
C GLY A 39 5.64 9.81 10.60
N LEU A 40 6.57 8.89 10.34
CA LEU A 40 6.26 7.53 9.85
C LEU A 40 5.41 6.70 10.84
N ASP A 41 5.38 7.10 12.12
CA ASP A 41 4.52 6.54 13.16
C ASP A 41 3.04 6.89 12.99
N HIS A 42 2.75 7.98 12.28
CA HIS A 42 1.38 8.41 12.01
C HIS A 42 0.88 7.85 10.68
N PHE A 43 1.70 7.99 9.62
CA PHE A 43 1.35 7.57 8.27
C PHE A 43 2.55 6.95 7.56
N LEU A 44 2.42 5.70 7.10
CA LEU A 44 3.52 5.02 6.41
C LEU A 44 3.85 5.66 5.06
N TRP A 45 2.85 6.24 4.38
CA TRP A 45 3.04 6.94 3.11
C TRP A 45 3.91 8.20 3.22
N ASN A 46 4.19 8.70 4.43
CA ASN A 46 5.15 9.79 4.64
C ASN A 46 6.56 9.45 4.19
N LEU A 47 6.89 8.16 4.01
CA LEU A 47 8.14 7.74 3.38
C LEU A 47 8.29 8.34 1.96
N CYS A 48 7.18 8.44 1.23
CA CYS A 48 7.14 9.00 -0.12
C CYS A 48 7.13 10.53 -0.09
N SER A 49 6.19 11.14 0.64
CA SER A 49 6.04 12.61 0.69
C SER A 49 7.22 13.31 1.36
N GLY A 50 7.91 12.64 2.30
CA GLY A 50 9.16 13.10 2.90
C GLY A 50 10.40 12.85 2.03
N GLU A 51 10.23 12.41 0.78
CA GLU A 51 11.27 12.15 -0.22
C GLU A 51 12.38 11.19 0.27
N LYS A 52 12.04 10.27 1.17
CA LYS A 52 13.00 9.31 1.75
C LYS A 52 13.13 8.01 0.96
N VAL A 53 12.31 7.82 -0.07
CA VAL A 53 12.39 6.69 -0.99
C VAL A 53 12.03 7.16 -2.39
N LYS A 54 12.64 6.56 -3.40
CA LYS A 54 12.20 6.75 -4.78
C LYS A 54 10.83 6.09 -4.95
N CYS A 55 9.83 6.89 -5.30
CA CYS A 55 8.48 6.42 -5.58
C CYS A 55 7.94 7.04 -6.88
N LEU A 56 6.95 6.39 -7.47
CA LEU A 56 6.08 6.98 -8.48
C LEU A 56 4.85 7.56 -7.79
N GLU A 57 4.24 8.57 -8.40
CA GLU A 57 3.10 9.28 -7.84
C GLU A 57 1.93 9.36 -8.83
N LYS A 58 0.72 9.50 -8.30
CA LYS A 58 -0.51 9.80 -9.05
C LYS A 58 -0.73 8.79 -10.18
N GLU A 59 -0.99 9.28 -11.38
CA GLU A 59 -1.22 8.45 -12.57
C GLU A 59 -0.06 7.49 -12.87
N LYS A 60 1.20 7.89 -12.57
CA LYS A 60 2.35 7.00 -12.78
C LYS A 60 2.34 5.84 -11.77
N ALA A 61 1.95 6.10 -10.53
CA ALA A 61 1.80 5.05 -9.52
C ALA A 61 0.68 4.08 -9.89
N ILE A 62 -0.47 4.59 -10.33
CA ILE A 62 -1.61 3.78 -10.78
C ILE A 62 -1.20 2.87 -11.93
N LYS A 63 -0.59 3.44 -12.98
CA LYS A 63 -0.12 2.66 -14.13
C LYS A 63 0.91 1.60 -13.75
N ALA A 64 1.83 1.92 -12.84
CA ALA A 64 2.81 0.95 -12.36
C ALA A 64 2.13 -0.20 -11.60
N PHE A 65 1.22 0.12 -10.69
CA PHE A 65 0.45 -0.88 -9.95
C PHE A 65 -0.35 -1.78 -10.89
N GLU A 66 -1.12 -1.23 -11.82
CA GLU A 66 -1.99 -2.02 -12.71
C GLU A 66 -1.17 -2.90 -13.67
N ASN A 67 -0.03 -2.41 -14.17
CA ASN A 67 0.86 -3.17 -15.04
C ASN A 67 1.80 -4.14 -14.30
N GLN A 68 1.88 -4.06 -12.97
CA GLN A 68 2.74 -4.93 -12.18
C GLN A 68 2.37 -6.40 -12.39
N THR A 69 3.37 -7.28 -12.50
CA THR A 69 3.11 -8.73 -12.45
C THR A 69 2.77 -9.12 -11.01
N LYS A 70 1.51 -9.45 -10.77
CA LYS A 70 0.95 -9.72 -9.43
C LYS A 70 0.45 -11.17 -9.39
N ASN A 71 1.00 -11.99 -8.50
CA ASN A 71 0.43 -13.32 -8.22
C ASN A 71 -0.34 -13.32 -6.90
N LYS A 72 0.30 -12.79 -5.85
CA LYS A 72 -0.20 -12.76 -4.49
C LYS A 72 0.20 -11.45 -3.83
N CYS A 73 -0.73 -10.78 -3.15
CA CYS A 73 -0.46 -9.56 -2.41
C CYS A 73 -1.39 -9.43 -1.20
N THR A 74 -1.04 -8.58 -0.26
CA THR A 74 -1.88 -8.22 0.88
C THR A 74 -2.44 -6.82 0.70
N ILE A 75 -3.69 -6.63 1.15
CA ILE A 75 -4.33 -5.32 1.29
C ILE A 75 -4.52 -5.08 2.78
N PHE A 76 -4.09 -3.92 3.29
CA PHE A 76 -4.25 -3.54 4.70
C PHE A 76 -4.34 -2.02 4.84
N TYR A 77 -4.63 -1.55 6.04
CA TYR A 77 -4.93 -0.14 6.30
C TYR A 77 -4.03 0.47 7.37
N GLN A 78 -4.02 1.81 7.44
CA GLN A 78 -3.23 2.54 8.44
C GLN A 78 -3.75 2.31 9.87
N PHE A 79 -5.07 2.37 10.10
CA PHE A 79 -5.63 2.47 11.46
C PHE A 79 -6.44 1.26 11.93
N THR A 80 -6.69 0.27 11.07
CA THR A 80 -7.38 -0.99 11.45
C THR A 80 -6.50 -2.21 11.27
N ASP A 81 -6.80 -3.27 12.02
CA ASP A 81 -6.14 -4.57 11.89
C ASP A 81 -6.79 -5.50 10.85
N GLU A 82 -7.87 -5.02 10.21
CA GLU A 82 -8.43 -5.66 9.01
C GLU A 82 -7.39 -5.71 7.89
N ALA A 83 -7.34 -6.87 7.24
CA ALA A 83 -6.46 -7.10 6.11
C ALA A 83 -7.02 -8.22 5.25
N TYR A 84 -6.60 -8.22 3.98
CA TYR A 84 -7.01 -9.20 3.00
C TYR A 84 -5.79 -9.77 2.30
N LEU A 85 -5.84 -11.07 2.04
CA LEU A 85 -4.94 -11.75 1.15
C LEU A 85 -5.60 -11.91 -0.21
N VAL A 86 -4.99 -11.35 -1.25
CA VAL A 86 -5.42 -11.55 -2.63
C VAL A 86 -4.56 -12.63 -3.27
N GLN A 87 -5.21 -13.71 -3.68
CA GLN A 87 -4.65 -14.78 -4.51
C GLN A 87 -5.08 -14.55 -5.97
N ASN A 88 -4.24 -14.92 -6.93
CA ASN A 88 -4.45 -14.67 -8.37
C ASN A 88 -4.61 -13.19 -8.71
N ALA A 89 -3.78 -12.33 -8.11
CA ALA A 89 -3.88 -10.86 -8.20
C ALA A 89 -3.55 -10.26 -9.60
N LYS A 90 -3.40 -11.07 -10.65
CA LYS A 90 -2.99 -10.61 -12.00
C LYS A 90 -3.91 -9.53 -12.56
N THR A 91 -5.22 -9.65 -12.31
CA THR A 91 -6.23 -8.73 -12.82
C THR A 91 -6.67 -7.70 -11.80
N LEU A 92 -5.97 -7.58 -10.66
CA LEU A 92 -6.27 -6.61 -9.63
C LEU A 92 -5.94 -5.21 -10.14
N THR A 93 -6.95 -4.35 -10.14
CA THR A 93 -6.89 -2.93 -10.55
C THR A 93 -7.29 -2.03 -9.41
N VAL A 94 -7.06 -0.71 -9.53
CA VAL A 94 -7.44 0.25 -8.49
C VAL A 94 -8.94 0.20 -8.19
N LYS A 95 -9.77 -0.07 -9.21
CA LYS A 95 -11.23 -0.17 -9.09
C LYS A 95 -11.72 -1.37 -8.27
N ASP A 96 -10.87 -2.36 -8.04
CA ASP A 96 -11.21 -3.55 -7.26
C ASP A 96 -10.86 -3.37 -5.77
N LEU A 97 -10.20 -2.26 -5.41
CA LEU A 97 -9.72 -2.05 -4.05
C LEU A 97 -10.87 -1.60 -3.13
N PRO A 98 -10.92 -2.11 -1.88
CA PRO A 98 -11.91 -1.72 -0.88
C PRO A 98 -11.59 -0.35 -0.26
N TYR A 99 -11.32 0.64 -1.09
CA TYR A 99 -11.10 2.03 -0.69
C TYR A 99 -12.45 2.67 -0.34
N LYS A 100 -12.50 3.35 0.81
CA LYS A 100 -13.68 4.10 1.22
C LYS A 100 -13.28 5.54 1.52
N GLU A 101 -13.66 6.42 0.62
CA GLU A 101 -13.50 7.86 0.81
C GLU A 101 -14.30 8.32 2.04
N ASN A 102 -13.76 9.27 2.82
CA ASN A 102 -14.38 9.82 4.03
C ASN A 102 -14.57 8.85 5.21
N TYR A 103 -13.93 7.67 5.16
CA TYR A 103 -13.82 6.76 6.31
C TYR A 103 -12.37 6.66 6.75
N LEU A 104 -12.01 7.35 7.84
CA LEU A 104 -10.62 7.47 8.33
C LEU A 104 -9.88 6.13 8.41
N ASP A 105 -10.55 5.07 8.87
CA ASP A 105 -9.95 3.73 9.01
C ASP A 105 -9.65 3.04 7.68
N TYR A 106 -10.31 3.45 6.59
CA TYR A 106 -10.31 2.79 5.28
C TYR A 106 -9.84 3.70 4.13
N SER A 107 -9.47 4.94 4.44
CA SER A 107 -9.00 5.94 3.47
C SER A 107 -7.49 5.91 3.26
N ASP A 108 -6.71 5.23 4.10
CA ASP A 108 -5.30 4.93 3.84
C ASP A 108 -5.11 3.43 3.64
N ILE A 109 -4.97 3.01 2.38
CA ILE A 109 -4.91 1.61 1.96
C ILE A 109 -3.56 1.29 1.32
N TYR A 110 -3.01 0.16 1.74
CA TYR A 110 -1.70 -0.34 1.32
C TYR A 110 -1.86 -1.69 0.65
N ILE A 111 -1.26 -1.83 -0.52
CA ILE A 111 -1.23 -3.07 -1.29
C ILE A 111 0.22 -3.47 -1.44
N MET A 112 0.61 -4.53 -0.73
CA MET A 112 2.00 -4.97 -0.64
C MET A 112 2.16 -6.35 -1.27
N ASP A 113 3.19 -6.49 -2.10
CA ASP A 113 3.59 -7.78 -2.69
C ASP A 113 3.84 -8.84 -1.61
N TRP A 114 3.52 -10.10 -1.89
CA TRP A 114 3.77 -11.18 -0.95
C TRP A 114 5.26 -11.36 -0.60
N ASP A 115 6.16 -11.10 -1.55
CA ASP A 115 7.61 -11.16 -1.34
C ASP A 115 8.19 -9.78 -0.95
N ASN A 116 7.33 -8.80 -0.65
CA ASN A 116 7.66 -7.43 -0.29
C ASN A 116 8.52 -6.68 -1.34
N LYS A 117 8.39 -7.03 -2.63
CA LYS A 117 9.16 -6.40 -3.72
C LYS A 117 8.61 -5.05 -4.16
N TRP A 118 7.33 -4.80 -3.94
CA TRP A 118 6.67 -3.54 -4.30
C TRP A 118 5.51 -3.26 -3.36
N THR A 119 5.11 -1.99 -3.28
CA THR A 119 3.90 -1.56 -2.58
C THR A 119 3.22 -0.44 -3.38
N PHE A 120 1.91 -0.49 -3.42
CA PHE A 120 1.04 0.57 -3.92
C PHE A 120 0.24 1.13 -2.74
N ILE A 121 0.03 2.45 -2.71
CA ILE A 121 -0.53 3.14 -1.55
C ILE A 121 -1.52 4.18 -2.06
N ILE A 122 -2.75 4.16 -1.56
CA ILE A 122 -3.72 5.24 -1.74
C ILE A 122 -3.88 5.93 -0.38
N THR A 123 -3.80 7.25 -0.38
CA THR A 123 -3.89 8.06 0.83
C THR A 123 -5.28 8.69 0.91
N HIS A 124 -5.66 9.07 2.13
CA HIS A 124 -6.86 9.87 2.37
C HIS A 124 -6.73 11.32 1.85
N GLU A 125 -5.51 11.74 1.48
CA GLU A 125 -5.18 13.08 1.00
C GLU A 125 -4.97 13.12 -0.52
N THR A 126 -5.50 12.13 -1.25
CA THR A 126 -5.40 12.06 -2.72
C THR A 126 -5.96 13.34 -3.37
N ASP A 127 -7.04 13.91 -2.83
CA ASP A 127 -7.64 15.16 -3.32
C ASP A 127 -6.79 16.40 -3.03
N LEU A 128 -5.93 16.34 -2.01
CA LEU A 128 -4.91 17.36 -1.72
C LEU A 128 -3.64 17.17 -2.56
N GLY A 129 -3.64 16.16 -3.44
CA GLY A 129 -2.56 15.88 -4.38
C GLY A 129 -1.44 15.02 -3.80
N LEU A 130 -1.64 14.38 -2.65
CA LEU A 130 -0.67 13.46 -2.04
C LEU A 130 -1.02 12.01 -2.40
N GLY A 131 -0.15 11.38 -3.15
CA GLY A 131 -0.36 10.03 -3.68
C GLY A 131 -1.41 9.97 -4.81
N PRO A 132 -1.87 8.77 -5.19
CA PRO A 132 -1.35 7.46 -4.81
C PRO A 132 0.15 7.30 -5.06
N TYR A 133 0.81 6.43 -4.32
CA TYR A 133 2.25 6.18 -4.43
C TYR A 133 2.53 4.74 -4.85
N PHE A 134 3.62 4.52 -5.58
CA PHE A 134 4.13 3.19 -5.90
C PHE A 134 5.63 3.13 -5.64
N ILE A 135 6.06 2.17 -4.81
CA ILE A 135 7.47 1.89 -4.53
C ILE A 135 7.80 0.53 -5.13
N GLN A 136 8.89 0.47 -5.88
CA GLN A 136 9.48 -0.76 -6.41
C GLN A 136 10.87 -0.92 -5.80
N LYS A 137 11.12 -2.04 -5.12
CA LYS A 137 12.48 -2.39 -4.72
C LYS A 137 13.27 -2.77 -5.97
N SER A 138 14.48 -2.23 -6.06
CA SER A 138 15.47 -2.59 -7.09
C SER A 138 16.09 -3.94 -6.78
#